data_AF-A0A7Y2GQZ0-F1
#
_entry.id   AF-A0A7Y2GQZ0-F1
#
_cell.length_a   1.000
_cell.length_b   1.000
_cell.length_c   1.000
_cell.angle_alpha   90.00
_cell.angle_beta   90.00
_cell.angle_gamma   90.00
#
_symmetry.space_group_name_H-M   'P 1'
#
loop_
_entity.id
_entity.type
_entity.pdbx_description
1 polymer ?
#
loop_
_entity_poly.entity_id
_entity_poly.type
_entity_poly.pdbx_seq_one_letter_code
_entity_poly.pdbx_strand_id
1 'polypeptide(L)' 'MSAGLGNALRQIESVEIVDDDQRAFRDQILDFCASHPDALYRTCLEGHLTGSAAVVDPGRRAALILHHVKLD' A
#
# COMPACT_ATOMS: atom_id res chain seq x y z
N MET A 1 9.75 15.07 7.22
CA MET A 1 8.81 14.07 6.67
C MET A 1 7.43 14.71 6.53
N SER A 2 6.74 14.56 5.39
CA SER A 2 5.41 15.15 5.21
C SER A 2 4.39 14.52 6.17
N ALA A 3 3.34 15.25 6.55
CA ALA A 3 2.28 14.72 7.42
C ALA A 3 1.61 13.46 6.81
N GLY A 4 1.47 13.43 5.48
CA GLY A 4 0.95 12.27 4.75
C GLY A 4 1.84 11.05 4.87
N LEU A 5 3.15 11.18 4.65
CA LEU A 5 4.07 10.04 4.71
C LEU A 5 4.16 9.48 6.13
N GLY A 6 4.18 10.36 7.12
CA GLY A 6 4.13 9.94 8.53
C GLY A 6 2.85 9.16 8.89
N ASN A 7 1.69 9.50 8.29
CA ASN A 7 0.47 8.71 8.47
C ASN A 7 0.59 7.33 7.82
N ALA A 8 1.09 7.24 6.60
CA ALA A 8 1.24 5.98 5.89
C ALA A 8 2.19 5.01 6.63
N LEU A 9 3.33 5.51 7.10
CA LEU A 9 4.30 4.73 7.88
C LEU A 9 3.67 4.13 9.14
N ARG A 10 2.93 4.94 9.91
CA ARG A 10 2.22 4.43 11.10
C ARG A 10 1.25 3.30 10.77
N GLN A 11 0.53 3.40 9.64
CA GLN A 11 -0.39 2.35 9.22
C GLN A 11 0.38 1.06 8.88
N ILE A 12 1.45 1.17 8.10
CA ILE A 12 2.29 0.04 7.68
C ILE A 12 2.95 -0.65 8.88
N GLU A 13 3.48 0.11 9.83
CA GLU A 13 4.09 -0.40 11.08
C GLU A 13 3.07 -1.13 11.96
N SER A 14 1.82 -0.68 11.97
CA SER A 14 0.76 -1.24 12.83
C SER A 14 0.13 -2.53 12.32
N VAL A 15 0.43 -2.95 11.08
CA VAL A 15 -0.18 -4.14 10.49
C VAL A 15 0.30 -5.39 11.22
N GLU A 16 -0.65 -6.18 11.71
CA GLU A 16 -0.38 -7.52 12.19
C GLU A 16 -0.11 -8.44 10.99
N ILE A 17 1.14 -8.89 10.88
CA ILE A 17 1.58 -9.79 9.84
C ILE A 17 1.96 -11.12 10.48
N VAL A 18 1.31 -12.19 10.05
CA VAL A 18 1.54 -13.55 10.54
C VAL A 18 2.55 -14.30 9.67
N ASP A 19 2.64 -13.96 8.39
CA ASP A 19 3.47 -14.61 7.37
C ASP A 19 4.87 -13.96 7.24
N ASP A 20 5.92 -14.78 7.06
CA ASP A 20 7.31 -14.30 7.00
C ASP A 20 7.60 -13.49 5.72
N ASP A 21 7.05 -13.91 4.59
CA ASP A 21 7.24 -13.21 3.31
C ASP A 21 6.58 -11.82 3.36
N GLN A 22 5.38 -11.75 3.95
CA GLN A 22 4.71 -10.47 4.21
C GLN A 22 5.51 -9.58 5.19
N ARG A 23 6.18 -10.14 6.20
CA ARG A 23 7.04 -9.37 7.12
C ARG A 23 8.22 -8.76 6.37
N ALA A 24 8.92 -9.58 5.58
CA ALA A 24 10.03 -9.13 4.76
C ALA A 24 9.60 -8.03 3.77
N PHE A 25 8.41 -8.17 3.17
CA PHE A 25 7.88 -7.16 2.26
C PHE A 25 7.53 -5.85 2.96
N ARG A 26 6.95 -5.89 4.17
CA ARG A 26 6.71 -4.69 4.98
C ARG A 26 8.02 -3.96 5.27
N ASP A 27 9.05 -4.69 5.69
CA ASP A 27 10.35 -4.10 6.04
C ASP A 27 11.00 -3.44 4.81
N GLN A 28 10.90 -4.07 3.63
CA GLN A 28 11.32 -3.46 2.36
C GLN A 28 10.58 -2.15 2.04
N ILE A 29 9.27 -2.08 2.31
CA ILE A 29 8.49 -0.85 2.12
C ILE A 29 8.96 0.26 3.08
N LEU A 30 9.22 -0.08 4.34
CA LEU A 30 9.69 0.88 5.34
C LEU A 30 11.08 1.43 4.99
N ASP A 31 12.00 0.55 4.58
CA ASP A 31 13.34 0.94 4.11
C ASP A 31 13.27 1.84 2.87
N PHE A 32 12.39 1.51 1.91
CA PHE A 32 12.15 2.35 0.74
C PHE A 32 11.67 3.76 1.14
N CYS A 33 10.70 3.85 2.05
CA CYS A 33 10.16 5.14 2.48
C CYS A 33 11.17 5.96 3.31
N ALA A 34 12.12 5.31 3.99
CA ALA A 34 13.18 5.98 4.73
C ALA A 34 14.17 6.69 3.79
N SER A 35 14.45 6.13 2.62
CA SER A 35 15.31 6.72 1.59
C SER A 35 14.56 7.66 0.64
N HIS A 36 13.23 7.54 0.53
CA HIS A 36 12.40 8.31 -0.40
C HIS A 36 11.34 9.17 0.34
N PRO A 37 11.68 10.39 0.78
CA PRO A 37 10.74 11.27 1.48
C PRO A 37 9.55 11.73 0.62
N ASP A 38 9.63 11.54 -0.70
CA ASP A 38 8.58 11.82 -1.69
C ASP A 38 7.82 10.56 -2.15
N ALA A 39 7.99 9.41 -1.48
CA ALA A 39 7.38 8.11 -1.80
C ALA A 39 5.83 8.09 -1.86
N LEU A 40 5.14 9.20 -1.60
CA LEU A 40 3.69 9.32 -1.82
C LEU A 40 3.32 9.81 -3.22
N TYR A 41 4.27 10.31 -3.98
CA TYR A 41 4.01 11.02 -5.22
C TYR A 41 4.52 10.22 -6.40
N ARG A 42 3.73 10.23 -7.48
CA ARG A 42 4.11 9.62 -8.77
C ARG A 42 5.39 10.19 -9.39
N THR A 43 5.87 11.33 -8.90
CA THR A 43 7.17 11.91 -9.27
C THR A 43 8.35 11.11 -8.73
N CYS A 44 8.15 10.30 -7.69
CA CYS A 44 9.12 9.33 -7.21
C CYS A 44 9.14 8.14 -8.19
N LEU A 45 10.06 8.18 -9.15
CA LEU A 45 10.09 7.24 -10.28
C LEU A 45 10.62 5.85 -9.89
N GLU A 46 11.44 5.76 -8.84
CA GLU A 46 11.93 4.49 -8.31
C GLU A 46 10.79 3.66 -7.69
N GLY A 47 9.80 4.34 -7.09
CA GLY A 47 8.59 3.73 -6.54
C GLY A 47 7.75 4.73 -5.75
N HIS A 48 6.46 4.44 -5.59
CA HIS A 48 5.61 5.21 -4.68
C HIS A 48 4.51 4.33 -4.11
N LEU A 49 4.02 4.69 -2.93
CA LEU A 49 2.92 4.01 -2.28
C LEU A 49 1.64 4.18 -3.10
N THR A 50 0.94 3.06 -3.26
CA THR A 50 -0.39 3.02 -3.86
C THR A 50 -1.40 2.51 -2.83
N GLY A 51 -2.65 2.96 -2.94
CA GLY A 51 -3.75 2.47 -2.11
C GLY A 51 -4.80 1.76 -2.95
N SER A 52 -5.32 0.65 -2.42
CA SER A 52 -6.42 -0.11 -3.01
C SER A 52 -7.53 -0.29 -1.96
N ALA A 53 -8.75 -0.53 -2.42
CA ALA A 53 -9.88 -0.84 -1.55
C ALA A 53 -10.54 -2.15 -2.00
N ALA A 54 -10.72 -3.09 -1.07
CA ALA A 54 -11.53 -4.27 -1.28
C ALA A 54 -12.93 -4.03 -0.70
N VAL A 55 -13.91 -3.79 -1.57
CA VAL A 55 -15.31 -3.56 -1.14
C VAL A 55 -16.03 -4.91 -1.13
N VAL A 56 -16.54 -5.30 0.03
CA VAL A 56 -17.25 -6.57 0.24
C VAL A 56 -18.70 -6.34 0.63
N ASP A 57 -19.58 -7.29 0.30
CA ASP A 57 -20.95 -7.26 0.84
C ASP A 57 -20.93 -7.47 2.37
N PRO A 58 -21.95 -7.02 3.12
CA PRO A 58 -21.99 -7.18 4.57
C PRO A 58 -21.87 -8.65 5.03
N GLY A 59 -22.33 -9.60 4.21
CA GLY A 59 -22.23 -11.03 4.48
C GLY A 59 -20.86 -11.65 4.17
N ARG A 60 -19.91 -10.89 3.60
CA ARG A 60 -18.56 -11.36 3.18
C ARG A 60 -18.58 -12.54 2.19
N ARG A 61 -19.61 -12.60 1.35
CA ARG A 61 -19.80 -13.64 0.32
C ARG A 61 -19.42 -13.15 -1.08
N ALA A 62 -19.40 -11.84 -1.30
CA ALA A 62 -19.05 -11.25 -2.59
C ALA A 62 -18.13 -10.03 -2.41
N ALA A 63 -17.28 -9.80 -3.40
CA ALA A 63 -16.46 -8.60 -3.51
C ALA A 63 -16.79 -7.86 -4.81
N LEU A 64 -16.79 -6.53 -4.77
CA LEU A 64 -16.90 -5.69 -5.96
C LEU A 64 -15.55 -5.69 -6.69
N ILE A 65 -15.56 -6.19 -7.93
CA ILE A 65 -14.41 -6.16 -8.83
C ILE A 65 -14.76 -5.25 -10.02
N LEU A 66 -13.80 -4.43 -10.44
CA LEU A 66 -13.94 -3.62 -11.64
C LEU A 66 -13.47 -4.43 -12.85
N HIS A 67 -14.35 -4.66 -13.83
CA HIS A 67 -13.94 -5.22 -15.12
C HIS A 67 -13.27 -4.10 -15.92
N HIS A 68 -11.94 -4.07 -15.89
CA HIS A 68 -11.17 -3.05 -16.58
C HIS A 68 -11.33 -3.19 -18.09
N VAL A 69 -11.64 -2.08 -18.75
CA VAL A 69 -11.59 -2.01 -20.21
C VAL A 69 -10.15 -2.24 -20.64
N LYS A 70 -9.94 -3.24 -21.49
CA LYS A 70 -8.68 -3.39 -22.21
C LYS A 70 -8.64 -2.31 -23.29
N LEU A 71 -7.60 -1.48 -23.28
CA LEU A 71 -7.32 -0.58 -24.38
C LEU A 71 -6.56 -1.38 -25.44
N ASP A 72 -7.02 -1.29 -26.69
CA ASP A 72 -6.40 -1.96 -27.84
C ASP A 72 -5.03 -1.35 -28.19
#